data_AF-A0A445HW21-F1
#
_entry.id   AF-A0A445HW21-F1
#
_cell.length_a   1.000
_cell.length_b   1.000
_cell.length_c   1.000
_cell.angle_alpha   90.00
_cell.angle_beta   90.00
_cell.angle_gamma   90.00
#
_symmetry.space_group_name_H-M   'P 1'
#
loop_
_entity.id
_entity.type
_entity.pdbx_description
1 polymer ?
#
loop_
_entity_poly.entity_id
_entity_poly.type
_entity_poly.pdbx_seq_one_letter_code
_entity_poly.pdbx_strand_id
1 'polypeptide(L)'
;MIVPSGSSGGEASIVAELVEVEENSSRKMQTLRIPPVITVNKTSAYALDQLIYSHTYIRDVPYKPEEYYVKTRKCEPDAGANVVKICERLRDEEGHIIEYTQPNMLSMWAPAADAFIMWKLF
;
A
#
# COMPACT_ATOMS: atom_id res chain seq x y z
N MET A 1 4.51 -38.13 -10.67
CA MET A 1 5.58 -37.17 -11.04
C MET A 1 5.51 -36.00 -10.08
N ILE A 2 6.64 -35.59 -9.51
CA ILE A 2 6.73 -34.42 -8.65
C ILE A 2 7.55 -33.38 -9.40
N VAL A 3 7.03 -32.15 -9.50
CA VAL A 3 7.71 -31.04 -10.19
C VAL A 3 8.11 -30.00 -9.14
N PRO A 4 9.41 -29.90 -8.81
CA PRO A 4 9.90 -28.88 -7.89
C PRO A 4 9.74 -27.48 -8.50
N SER A 5 9.58 -26.46 -7.65
CA SER A 5 9.52 -25.07 -8.10
C SER A 5 10.86 -24.63 -8.68
N GLY A 6 10.85 -23.93 -9.81
CA GLY A 6 12.05 -23.57 -10.56
C GLY A 6 12.53 -24.63 -11.57
N SER A 7 11.73 -25.67 -11.81
CA SER A 7 11.98 -26.70 -12.83
C SER A 7 11.94 -26.11 -14.24
N SER A 8 12.97 -26.38 -15.06
CA SER A 8 13.16 -25.75 -16.37
C SER A 8 12.60 -26.57 -17.54
N GLY A 9 12.34 -27.85 -17.31
CA GLY A 9 11.92 -28.82 -18.31
C GLY A 9 13.07 -29.44 -19.11
N GLY A 10 14.30 -28.98 -18.95
CA GLY A 10 15.50 -29.58 -19.57
C GLY A 10 16.06 -30.78 -18.80
N GLU A 11 15.68 -30.93 -17.55
CA GLU A 11 16.22 -31.95 -16.64
C GLU A 11 15.62 -33.35 -16.81
N ALA A 12 14.39 -33.45 -17.29
CA ALA A 12 13.70 -34.72 -17.50
C ALA A 12 12.57 -34.55 -18.51
N SER A 13 12.34 -35.60 -19.30
CA SER A 13 11.25 -35.64 -20.26
C SER A 13 10.43 -36.93 -20.14
N ILE A 14 9.12 -36.81 -20.32
CA ILE A 14 8.21 -37.94 -20.41
C ILE A 14 8.08 -38.31 -21.89
N VAL A 15 8.26 -39.59 -22.20
CA VAL A 15 8.07 -40.14 -23.54
C VAL A 15 6.84 -41.03 -23.50
N ALA A 16 5.84 -40.74 -24.34
CA ALA A 16 4.63 -41.55 -24.41
C ALA A 16 4.70 -42.52 -25.60
N GLU A 17 4.43 -43.78 -25.34
CA GLU A 17 4.23 -44.78 -26.39
C GLU A 17 2.75 -44.81 -26.75
N LEU A 18 2.45 -44.53 -28.02
CA LEU A 18 1.09 -44.54 -28.55
C LEU A 18 0.87 -45.85 -29.28
N VAL A 19 0.00 -46.71 -28.75
CA VAL A 19 -0.47 -47.91 -29.44
C VAL A 19 -1.82 -47.58 -30.06
N GLU A 20 -1.87 -47.54 -31.39
CA GLU A 20 -3.10 -47.30 -32.13
C GLU A 20 -3.95 -48.58 -32.14
N VAL A 21 -5.14 -48.52 -31.55
CA VAL A 21 -6.17 -49.56 -31.69
C VAL A 21 -7.33 -48.95 -32.49
N GLU A 22 -7.62 -49.57 -33.62
CA GLU A 22 -8.60 -49.07 -34.58
C GLU A 22 -10.03 -49.41 -34.13
N GLU A 23 -10.70 -48.47 -33.45
CA GLU A 23 -12.16 -48.48 -33.31
C GLU A 23 -12.73 -47.11 -33.71
N ASN A 24 -13.07 -46.99 -34.99
CA ASN A 24 -14.01 -46.01 -35.54
C ASN A 24 -13.64 -44.51 -35.39
N SER A 25 -12.51 -44.07 -35.94
CA SER A 25 -12.21 -42.65 -36.13
C SER A 25 -12.12 -42.29 -37.62
N SER A 26 -12.89 -41.30 -38.05
CA SER A 26 -13.04 -40.95 -39.47
C SER A 26 -11.72 -40.41 -40.06
N ARG A 27 -11.10 -41.22 -40.94
CA ARG A 27 -10.18 -40.85 -42.03
C ARG A 27 -9.21 -39.67 -41.77
N LYS A 28 -8.29 -39.81 -40.80
CA LYS A 28 -6.89 -39.31 -40.91
C LYS A 28 -6.00 -39.82 -39.76
N MET A 29 -5.95 -41.13 -39.51
CA MET A 29 -4.95 -41.67 -38.56
C MET A 29 -3.58 -41.70 -39.24
N GLN A 30 -2.64 -40.90 -38.72
CA GLN A 30 -1.23 -40.94 -39.10
C GLN A 30 -0.46 -41.56 -37.95
N THR A 31 0.19 -42.69 -38.23
CA THR A 31 1.05 -43.37 -37.27
C THR A 31 2.21 -42.47 -36.85
N LEU A 32 2.21 -42.05 -35.59
CA LEU A 32 3.31 -41.28 -35.00
C LEU A 32 4.53 -42.19 -34.82
N ARG A 33 5.43 -42.20 -35.80
CA ARG A 33 6.67 -42.99 -35.79
C ARG A 33 7.66 -42.54 -34.71
N ILE A 34 7.56 -41.29 -34.26
CA ILE A 34 8.41 -40.69 -33.24
C ILE A 34 7.52 -40.46 -32.02
N PRO A 35 7.86 -41.04 -30.85
CA PRO A 35 7.04 -40.87 -29.67
C PRO A 35 7.07 -39.39 -29.23
N PRO A 36 5.93 -38.80 -28.85
CA PRO A 36 5.90 -37.44 -28.35
C PRO A 36 6.66 -37.33 -27.03
N VAL A 37 7.37 -36.21 -26.89
CA VAL A 37 8.29 -35.91 -25.79
C VAL A 37 7.73 -34.70 -25.04
N ILE A 38 7.37 -34.87 -23.77
CA ILE A 38 6.72 -33.84 -22.93
C ILE A 38 7.69 -33.40 -21.83
N THR A 39 7.98 -32.10 -21.80
CA THR A 39 8.77 -31.44 -20.75
C THR A 39 7.89 -30.56 -19.88
N VAL A 40 8.12 -30.54 -18.56
CA VAL A 40 7.35 -29.71 -17.62
C VAL A 40 8.25 -28.62 -17.05
N ASN A 41 7.84 -27.36 -17.17
CA ASN A 41 8.49 -26.20 -16.55
C ASN A 41 7.57 -25.63 -15.48
N LYS A 42 8.12 -25.37 -14.29
CA LYS A 42 7.41 -24.77 -13.16
C LYS A 42 8.22 -23.61 -12.62
N THR A 43 7.63 -22.41 -12.61
CA THR A 43 8.23 -21.22 -12.03
C THR A 43 8.46 -21.36 -10.52
N SER A 44 9.22 -20.44 -9.93
CA SER A 44 9.35 -20.37 -8.48
C SER A 44 7.98 -20.23 -7.82
N ALA A 45 7.80 -20.91 -6.68
CA ALA A 45 6.65 -20.69 -5.84
C ALA A 45 6.91 -19.42 -5.04
N TYR A 46 6.12 -18.39 -5.31
CA TYR A 46 6.00 -17.28 -4.39
C TYR A 46 4.90 -17.65 -3.40
N ALA A 47 5.20 -17.59 -2.11
CA ALA A 47 4.14 -17.36 -1.17
C ALA A 47 3.60 -15.97 -1.54
N LEU A 48 2.39 -15.91 -2.09
CA LEU A 48 1.52 -14.80 -1.74
C LEU A 48 1.19 -15.00 -0.26
N ASP A 49 2.20 -14.79 0.60
CA ASP A 49 2.00 -14.57 2.01
C ASP A 49 1.08 -13.37 2.06
N GLN A 50 -0.22 -13.66 2.13
CA GLN A 50 -1.25 -12.94 2.87
C GLN A 50 -1.11 -11.41 2.91
N LEU A 51 -0.57 -10.78 1.86
CA LEU A 51 -0.84 -9.40 1.45
C LEU A 51 -2.18 -9.34 0.70
N ILE A 52 -2.92 -10.45 0.73
CA ILE A 52 -4.37 -10.47 0.87
C ILE A 52 -4.74 -10.36 2.37
N TYR A 53 -4.09 -9.49 3.14
CA TYR A 53 -4.90 -8.58 3.94
C TYR A 53 -5.68 -7.83 2.87
N SER A 54 -6.98 -8.11 2.74
CA SER A 54 -7.89 -7.19 2.05
C SER A 54 -7.43 -5.79 2.44
N HIS A 55 -6.84 -5.04 1.50
CA HIS A 55 -6.22 -3.75 1.80
C HIS A 55 -7.37 -2.76 1.98
N THR A 56 -8.10 -2.94 3.08
CA THR A 56 -9.20 -2.12 3.51
C THR A 56 -8.57 -0.86 4.03
N TYR A 57 -8.73 0.22 3.28
CA TYR A 57 -8.36 1.54 3.73
C TYR A 57 -9.03 1.81 5.07
N ILE A 58 -8.22 2.05 6.10
CA ILE A 58 -8.70 2.42 7.42
C ILE A 58 -8.79 3.94 7.49
N ARG A 59 -7.63 4.62 7.48
CA ARG A 59 -7.46 6.09 7.48
C ARG A 59 -6.05 6.44 6.99
N ASP A 60 -5.90 7.65 6.49
CA ASP A 60 -4.59 8.24 6.22
C ASP A 60 -3.87 8.64 7.52
N VAL A 61 -2.55 8.48 7.52
CA VAL A 61 -1.67 8.83 8.65
C VAL A 61 -0.58 9.78 8.15
N PRO A 62 -0.39 10.94 8.79
CA PRO A 62 0.62 11.90 8.38
C PRO A 62 2.04 11.35 8.61
N TYR A 63 2.94 11.57 7.66
CA TYR A 63 4.32 11.06 7.74
C TYR A 63 5.14 11.80 8.80
N LYS A 64 4.94 13.12 8.93
CA LYS A 64 5.69 13.96 9.86
C LYS A 64 4.83 15.12 10.38
N PRO A 65 4.15 14.96 11.53
CA PRO A 65 3.49 16.08 12.19
C PRO A 65 4.53 17.09 12.71
N GLU A 66 4.33 18.36 12.41
CA GLU A 66 5.24 19.44 12.85
C GLU A 66 4.55 20.38 13.83
N GLU A 67 5.31 20.84 14.82
CA GLU A 67 4.85 21.78 15.83
C GLU A 67 5.46 23.17 15.56
N TYR A 68 4.61 24.20 15.45
CA TYR A 68 5.05 25.56 15.17
C TYR A 68 4.89 26.46 16.39
N TYR A 69 5.93 27.27 16.66
CA TYR A 69 5.96 28.26 17.74
C TYR A 69 5.83 29.68 17.17
N VAL A 70 4.84 30.44 17.67
CA VAL A 70 4.63 31.85 17.28
C VAL A 70 4.54 32.73 18.52
N LYS A 71 5.47 33.69 18.65
CA LYS A 71 5.48 34.69 19.71
C LYS A 71 4.57 35.86 19.34
N THR A 72 3.62 36.20 20.19
CA THR A 72 2.71 37.33 20.00
C THR A 72 2.67 38.24 21.24
N ARG A 73 2.03 39.40 21.14
CA ARG A 73 1.90 40.33 22.29
C ARG A 73 0.77 39.95 23.25
N LYS A 74 -0.29 39.34 22.71
CA LYS A 74 -1.43 38.79 23.45
C LYS A 74 -1.83 37.50 22.76
N CYS A 75 -1.89 36.41 23.53
CA CYS A 75 -2.44 35.17 23.02
C CYS A 75 -3.92 35.06 23.39
N GLU A 76 -4.73 34.72 22.40
CA GLU A 76 -6.11 34.27 22.52
C GLU A 76 -6.35 33.10 21.54
N PRO A 77 -6.91 31.95 21.96
CA PRO A 77 -7.03 30.76 21.10
C PRO A 77 -7.89 31.02 19.86
N ASP A 78 -8.79 32.01 19.96
CA ASP A 78 -9.67 32.43 18.89
C ASP A 78 -9.10 33.55 18.00
N ALA A 79 -7.85 33.94 18.19
CA ALA A 79 -7.23 34.99 17.40
C ALA A 79 -7.14 34.59 15.90
N GLY A 80 -7.42 35.55 15.02
CA GLY A 80 -7.35 35.33 13.56
C GLY A 80 -5.91 35.33 13.01
N ALA A 81 -5.76 34.92 11.75
CA ALA A 81 -4.46 34.78 11.04
C ALA A 81 -3.46 35.93 11.25
N ASN A 82 -3.94 37.17 11.38
CA ASN A 82 -3.09 38.35 11.56
C ASN A 82 -2.24 38.30 12.84
N VAL A 83 -2.71 37.59 13.87
CA VAL A 83 -2.05 37.48 15.18
C VAL A 83 -1.31 36.14 15.28
N VAL A 84 -2.01 35.03 15.03
CA VAL A 84 -1.47 33.65 15.17
C VAL A 84 -0.64 33.18 13.97
N LYS A 85 -0.64 33.94 12.88
CA LYS A 85 0.08 33.63 11.64
C LYS A 85 -0.26 32.22 11.14
N ILE A 86 0.75 31.36 11.07
CA ILE A 86 0.66 29.97 10.61
C ILE A 86 -0.09 29.05 11.58
N CYS A 87 -0.32 29.48 12.83
CA CYS A 87 -1.03 28.74 13.86
C CYS A 87 -2.53 29.06 13.88
N GLU A 88 -3.09 29.54 12.76
CA GLU A 88 -4.53 29.70 12.64
C GLU A 88 -5.25 28.36 12.69
N ARG A 89 -6.45 28.36 13.28
CA ARG A 89 -7.33 27.20 13.36
C ARG A 89 -7.66 26.64 11.97
N LEU A 90 -7.72 25.32 11.86
CA LEU A 90 -8.07 24.66 10.61
C LEU A 90 -9.59 24.65 10.39
N ARG A 91 -9.98 24.71 9.12
CA ARG A 91 -11.38 24.61 8.69
C ARG A 91 -11.52 23.44 7.71
N ASP A 92 -12.67 22.78 7.74
CA ASP A 92 -13.02 21.76 6.74
C ASP A 92 -13.39 22.41 5.39
N GLU A 93 -13.69 21.57 4.38
CA GLU A 93 -14.07 22.05 3.05
C GLU A 93 -15.40 22.81 3.06
N GLU A 94 -16.27 22.51 4.02
CA GLU A 94 -17.54 23.17 4.27
C GLU A 94 -17.42 24.48 5.07
N GLY A 95 -16.22 24.80 5.57
CA GLY A 95 -15.90 26.02 6.31
C GLY A 95 -16.18 25.99 7.83
N HIS A 96 -16.55 24.83 8.38
CA HIS A 96 -16.64 24.62 9.83
C HIS A 96 -15.27 24.57 10.48
N ILE A 97 -15.23 24.97 11.75
CA ILE A 97 -14.00 24.97 12.54
C ILE A 97 -13.75 23.56 13.07
N ILE A 98 -12.56 23.02 12.81
CA ILE A 98 -12.15 21.72 13.33
C ILE A 98 -11.72 21.89 14.80
N GLU A 99 -12.45 21.25 15.71
CA GLU A 99 -12.12 21.29 17.14
C GLU A 99 -10.73 20.71 17.42
N TYR A 100 -10.07 21.21 18.47
CA TYR A 100 -8.71 20.83 18.86
C TYR A 100 -7.61 21.21 17.86
N THR A 101 -7.95 22.06 16.88
CA THR A 101 -6.97 22.75 16.02
C THR A 101 -6.78 24.21 16.45
N GLN A 102 -7.27 24.60 17.62
CA GLN A 102 -6.95 25.92 18.16
C GLN A 102 -5.52 25.94 18.73
N PRO A 103 -4.79 27.05 18.57
CA PRO A 103 -3.44 27.15 19.09
C PRO A 103 -3.41 27.17 20.62
N ASN A 104 -2.53 26.35 21.19
CA ASN A 104 -2.34 26.28 22.64
C ASN A 104 -1.49 27.47 23.10
N MET A 105 -1.93 28.11 24.18
CA MET A 105 -1.25 29.26 24.75
C MET A 105 -0.29 28.83 25.85
N LEU A 106 0.98 29.21 25.71
CA LEU A 106 1.96 29.13 26.78
C LEU A 106 2.13 30.51 27.39
N SER A 107 1.61 30.69 28.61
CA SER A 107 1.96 31.82 29.46
C SER A 107 3.25 31.47 30.20
N MET A 108 4.39 31.81 29.59
CA MET A 108 5.65 31.83 30.32
C MET A 108 5.55 33.02 31.28
N TRP A 109 5.78 32.80 32.59
CA TRP A 109 5.83 33.86 33.62
C TRP A 109 6.95 34.87 33.32
N ALA A 110 6.73 35.73 32.34
CA ALA A 110 7.56 36.84 31.95
C ALA A 110 6.63 37.93 31.39
N PRO A 111 6.76 39.19 31.85
CA PRO A 111 5.89 40.25 31.38
C PRO A 111 6.15 40.49 29.88
N ALA A 112 5.12 40.28 29.05
CA ALA A 112 5.02 40.67 27.64
C ALA A 112 5.41 39.65 26.54
N ALA A 113 5.35 38.34 26.79
CA ALA A 113 5.56 37.36 25.71
C ALA A 113 4.70 36.09 25.87
N ASP A 114 3.48 36.13 25.37
CA ASP A 114 2.67 34.92 25.22
C ASP A 114 2.97 34.29 23.85
N ALA A 115 3.03 32.96 23.80
CA ALA A 115 3.30 32.23 22.57
C ALA A 115 2.26 31.15 22.29
N PHE A 116 2.12 30.82 21.00
CA PHE A 116 1.21 29.79 20.51
C PHE A 116 1.94 28.60 19.95
N ILE A 117 1.36 27.42 20.19
CA ILE A 117 1.81 26.14 19.68
C ILE A 117 0.69 25.44 18.91
N MET A 118 0.98 25.01 17.67
CA MET A 118 0.05 24.25 16.82
C MET A 118 0.72 23.07 16.15
N TRP A 119 0.00 21.94 16.12
CA TRP A 119 0.37 20.76 15.35
C TRP A 119 -0.18 20.87 13.93
N LYS A 120 0.70 20.75 12.94
CA LYS A 120 0.34 20.63 11.54
C LYS A 120 0.45 19.17 11.15
N LEU A 121 -0.72 18.54 10.98
CA LEU A 121 -0.84 17.20 10.41
C LEU A 121 -0.81 17.40 8.88
N PHE A 122 0.33 17.08 8.26
CA PHE A 122 0.44 16.90 6.81
C PHE A 122 0.63 15.42 6.48
#